data_AF-A0A1I8HBL8-F1
#
_entry.id   AF-A0A1I8HBL8-F1
#
_cell.length_a   1.000
_cell.length_b   1.000
_cell.length_c   1.000
_cell.angle_alpha   90.00
_cell.angle_beta   90.00
_cell.angle_gamma   90.00
#
_symmetry.space_group_name_H-M   'P 1'
#
loop_
_entity.id
_entity.type
_entity.pdbx_description
1 polymer ?
#
loop_
_entity_poly.entity_id
_entity_poly.type
_entity_poly.pdbx_seq_one_letter_code
_entity_poly.pdbx_strand_id
1 'polypeptide(L)'
;MDRDNLKTLLITANVGSLFDHKHLLQPWLKNLFQAISDKDPDFIAVHCQEIGGKNFTKSMPNVDSWISELMTSEALKLYDKARIFLDRDYEAHDTFT
;
A
#
# COMPACT_ATOMS: atom_id res chain seq x y z
N MET A 1 -11.60 -3.60 33.53
CA MET A 1 -10.83 -3.09 32.37
C MET A 1 -11.36 -3.83 31.18
N ASP A 2 -12.27 -3.19 30.43
CA ASP A 2 -12.67 -3.71 29.14
C ASP A 2 -11.40 -3.84 28.29
N ARG A 3 -11.24 -5.00 27.66
CA ARG A 3 -10.27 -5.11 26.58
C ARG A 3 -10.88 -4.33 25.43
N ASP A 4 -10.52 -3.06 25.32
CA ASP A 4 -10.87 -2.23 24.17
C ASP A 4 -10.51 -3.04 22.91
N ASN A 5 -11.52 -3.44 22.15
CA ASN A 5 -11.32 -4.18 20.92
C ASN A 5 -10.67 -3.22 19.91
N LEU A 6 -9.39 -3.43 19.63
CA LEU A 6 -8.63 -2.68 18.63
C LEU A 6 -9.34 -2.74 17.27
N LYS A 7 -9.86 -1.61 16.80
CA LYS A 7 -10.57 -1.52 15.53
C LYS A 7 -9.56 -1.65 14.40
N THR A 8 -9.58 -2.82 13.77
CA THR A 8 -8.56 -3.22 12.80
C THR A 8 -9.12 -3.21 11.38
N LEU A 9 -8.41 -2.58 10.46
CA LEU A 9 -8.68 -2.62 9.02
C LEU A 9 -7.57 -3.38 8.29
N LEU A 10 -7.94 -4.51 7.68
CA LEU A 10 -7.04 -5.34 6.87
C LEU A 10 -7.43 -5.18 5.40
N ILE A 11 -6.48 -4.75 4.58
CA ILE A 11 -6.68 -4.49 3.15
C ILE A 11 -5.75 -5.39 2.37
N THR A 12 -6.29 -6.03 1.33
CA THR A 12 -5.49 -6.72 0.32
C THR A 12 -5.85 -6.21 -1.07
N ALA A 13 -4.86 -6.05 -1.94
CA ALA A 13 -5.09 -5.66 -3.32
C ALA A 13 -4.01 -6.21 -4.26
N ASN A 14 -4.43 -6.82 -5.36
CA ASN A 14 -3.55 -7.02 -6.50
C ASN A 14 -3.39 -5.67 -7.20
N VAL A 15 -2.15 -5.17 -7.26
CA VAL A 15 -1.81 -3.83 -7.77
C VAL A 15 -0.88 -3.89 -8.99
N GLY A 16 -0.77 -5.04 -9.66
CA GLY A 16 0.13 -5.20 -10.81
C GLY A 16 -0.10 -4.17 -11.90
N SER A 17 -1.36 -4.01 -12.31
CA SER A 17 -1.75 -3.02 -13.34
C SER A 17 -1.61 -1.57 -12.87
N LEU A 18 -1.59 -1.30 -11.56
CA LEU A 18 -1.53 0.05 -11.00
C LEU A 18 -0.21 0.74 -11.37
N PHE A 19 0.89 0.00 -11.34
CA PHE A 19 2.22 0.55 -11.57
C PHE A 19 2.63 0.58 -13.05
N ASP A 20 1.96 -0.21 -13.89
CA ASP A 20 2.06 -0.14 -15.35
C ASP A 20 1.26 1.05 -15.93
N HIS A 21 0.27 1.58 -15.18
CA HIS A 21 -0.63 2.65 -15.63
C HIS A 21 -0.71 3.83 -14.63
N LYS A 22 0.19 4.82 -14.77
CA LYS A 22 0.31 5.95 -13.82
C LYS A 22 -1.00 6.70 -13.53
N HIS A 23 -1.92 6.79 -14.49
CA HIS A 23 -3.20 7.49 -14.31
C HIS A 23 -4.11 6.82 -13.26
N LEU A 24 -3.86 5.55 -12.91
CA LEU A 24 -4.62 4.81 -11.90
C LEU A 24 -4.12 5.06 -10.47
N LEU A 25 -2.88 5.53 -10.28
CA LEU A 25 -2.26 5.71 -8.96
C LEU A 25 -3.06 6.67 -8.07
N GLN A 26 -3.35 7.86 -8.60
CA GLN A 26 -4.04 8.92 -7.84
C GLN A 26 -5.49 8.54 -7.48
N PRO A 27 -6.34 8.03 -8.40
CA PRO A 27 -7.66 7.54 -8.05
C PRO A 27 -7.63 6.40 -7.03
N TRP A 28 -6.67 5.49 -7.13
CA TRP A 28 -6.53 4.36 -6.21
C TRP A 28 -6.19 4.84 -4.80
N LEU A 29 -5.20 5.73 -4.65
CA LEU A 29 -4.83 6.32 -3.37
C LEU A 29 -5.99 7.09 -2.73
N LYS A 30 -6.72 7.87 -3.52
CA LYS A 30 -7.91 8.58 -3.05
C LYS A 30 -8.95 7.63 -2.46
N ASN A 31 -9.23 6.52 -3.15
CA ASN A 31 -10.19 5.52 -2.67
C ASN A 31 -9.68 4.79 -1.41
N LEU A 32 -8.38 4.48 -1.35
CA LEU A 32 -7.77 3.91 -0.16
C LEU A 32 -7.93 4.84 1.06
N PHE A 33 -7.59 6.12 0.90
CA PHE A 33 -7.69 7.10 1.99
C PHE A 33 -9.15 7.34 2.41
N GLN A 34 -10.08 7.39 1.45
CA GLN A 34 -11.50 7.50 1.77
C GLN A 34 -11.97 6.29 2.58
N ALA A 35 -11.61 5.07 2.16
CA ALA A 35 -11.97 3.85 2.89
C ALA A 35 -11.40 3.83 4.31
N ILE A 36 -10.15 4.28 4.48
CA ILE A 36 -9.53 4.40 5.81
C ILE A 36 -10.28 5.43 6.66
N SER A 37 -10.56 6.61 6.11
CA SER A 37 -11.28 7.67 6.82
C SER A 37 -12.70 7.26 7.22
N ASP A 38 -13.43 6.58 6.35
CA ASP A 38 -14.80 6.13 6.62
C ASP A 38 -14.85 5.04 7.70
N LYS A 39 -13.79 4.23 7.76
CA LYS A 39 -13.67 3.15 8.73
C LYS A 39 -13.03 3.59 10.04
N ASP A 40 -12.27 4.68 10.08
CA ASP A 40 -11.62 5.21 11.28
C ASP A 40 -11.00 4.11 12.18
N PRO A 41 -10.05 3.30 11.66
CA PRO A 41 -9.47 2.18 12.42
C PRO A 41 -8.31 2.62 13.31
N ASP A 42 -8.11 1.93 14.43
CA ASP A 42 -6.95 2.09 15.32
C ASP A 42 -5.68 1.47 14.71
N PHE A 43 -5.83 0.45 13.87
CA PHE A 43 -4.73 -0.24 13.21
C PHE A 43 -5.07 -0.60 11.76
N ILE A 44 -4.09 -0.40 10.86
CA ILE A 44 -4.19 -0.72 9.44
C ILE A 44 -3.07 -1.68 9.06
N ALA A 45 -3.42 -2.73 8.30
CA ALA A 45 -2.47 -3.48 7.51
C ALA A 45 -2.91 -3.49 6.04
N VAL A 46 -1.99 -3.15 5.14
CA VAL A 46 -2.20 -3.18 3.69
C VAL A 46 -1.23 -4.17 3.07
N HIS A 47 -1.76 -5.19 2.40
CA HIS A 47 -0.98 -6.17 1.66
C HIS A 47 -1.24 -6.01 0.15
N CYS A 48 -0.18 -5.71 -0.60
CA CYS A 48 -0.26 -5.47 -2.04
C CYS A 48 0.45 -6.57 -2.80
N GLN A 49 -0.28 -7.35 -3.61
CA GLN A 49 0.29 -8.33 -4.53
C GLN A 49 0.74 -7.67 -5.84
N GLU A 50 1.74 -8.26 -6.51
CA GLU A 50 2.26 -7.77 -7.81
C GLU A 50 2.79 -6.31 -7.76
N ILE A 51 3.40 -5.90 -6.64
CA ILE A 51 4.05 -4.58 -6.55
C ILE A 51 5.09 -4.42 -7.66
N GLY A 52 5.06 -3.28 -8.35
CA GLY A 52 5.92 -3.04 -9.51
C GLY A 52 5.37 -3.59 -10.83
N GLY A 53 4.23 -4.28 -10.85
CA GLY A 53 3.63 -4.74 -12.11
C GLY A 53 4.54 -5.63 -12.95
N LYS A 54 4.23 -5.76 -14.24
CA LYS A 54 4.97 -6.68 -15.12
C LYS A 54 6.31 -6.10 -15.60
N ASN A 55 6.41 -4.76 -15.68
CA ASN A 55 7.61 -4.06 -16.18
C ASN A 55 8.42 -3.42 -15.05
N PHE A 56 8.92 -4.26 -14.15
CA PHE A 56 9.58 -3.89 -12.89
C PHE A 56 10.59 -2.73 -12.99
N THR A 57 11.54 -2.78 -13.94
CA THR A 57 12.59 -1.76 -14.08
C THR A 57 12.05 -0.37 -14.43
N LYS A 58 10.88 -0.30 -15.09
CA LYS A 58 10.24 0.97 -15.46
C LYS A 58 9.28 1.47 -14.39
N SER A 59 8.76 0.58 -13.57
CA SER A 59 7.66 0.84 -12.64
C SER A 59 8.13 1.08 -11.20
N MET A 60 9.34 0.65 -10.82
CA MET A 60 9.88 0.90 -9.48
C MET A 60 9.90 2.36 -9.03
N PRO A 61 10.27 3.34 -9.88
CA PRO A 61 10.15 4.74 -9.50
C PRO A 61 8.70 5.14 -9.15
N ASN A 62 7.70 4.50 -9.75
CA ASN A 62 6.29 4.74 -9.41
C ASN A 62 5.92 4.12 -8.06
N VAL A 63 6.54 2.98 -7.68
CA VAL A 63 6.37 2.36 -6.35
C VAL A 63 6.95 3.25 -5.27
N ASP A 64 8.16 3.79 -5.47
CA ASP A 64 8.78 4.71 -4.50
C ASP A 64 7.94 6.00 -4.34
N SER A 65 7.42 6.57 -5.44
CA SER A 65 6.50 7.71 -5.39
C SER A 65 5.23 7.37 -4.61
N TRP A 66 4.62 6.20 -4.87
CA TRP A 66 3.42 5.75 -4.20
C TRP A 66 3.63 5.56 -2.69
N ILE A 67 4.77 5.01 -2.28
CA ILE A 67 5.16 4.91 -0.86
C ILE A 67 5.32 6.29 -0.23
N SER A 68 5.99 7.21 -0.92
CA SER A 68 6.16 8.58 -0.42
C SER A 68 4.81 9.27 -0.21
N GLU A 69 3.85 9.06 -1.10
CA GLU A 69 2.48 9.60 -0.96
C GLU A 69 1.73 8.98 0.23
N LEU A 70 1.84 7.67 0.45
CA LEU A 70 1.28 7.03 1.65
C LEU A 70 1.85 7.67 2.93
N MET A 71 3.17 7.77 3.02
CA MET A 71 3.87 8.28 4.21
C MET A 71 3.62 9.76 4.49
N THR A 72 3.27 10.53 3.46
CA THR A 72 3.01 11.98 3.57
C THR A 72 1.52 12.32 3.61
N SER A 73 0.64 11.33 3.51
CA SER A 73 -0.81 11.55 3.50
C SER A 73 -1.35 12.01 4.86
N GLU A 74 -2.23 13.00 4.86
CA GLU A 74 -2.89 13.49 6.08
C GLU A 74 -3.71 12.38 6.76
N ALA A 75 -4.30 11.47 5.98
CA ALA A 75 -5.06 10.34 6.50
C ALA A 75 -4.19 9.36 7.32
N LEU A 76 -2.93 9.16 6.93
CA LEU A 76 -2.03 8.23 7.61
C LEU A 76 -1.10 8.90 8.63
N LYS A 77 -0.92 10.22 8.57
CA LYS A 77 -0.15 10.99 9.58
C LYS A 77 -0.71 10.91 11.00
N LEU A 78 -1.96 10.47 11.16
CA LEU A 78 -2.60 10.27 12.47
C LEU A 78 -2.05 9.05 13.22
N TYR A 79 -1.45 8.09 12.51
CA TYR A 79 -0.83 6.92 13.13
C TYR A 79 0.58 7.26 13.64
N ASP A 80 0.90 6.79 14.84
CA ASP A 80 2.18 7.05 15.51
C ASP A 80 3.34 6.22 14.92
N LYS A 81 3.02 5.15 14.17
CA LYS A 81 4.01 4.21 13.61
C LYS A 81 3.59 3.75 12.22
N ALA A 82 4.58 3.66 11.34
CA ALA A 82 4.46 3.01 10.04
C ALA A 82 5.63 2.05 9.82
N ARG A 83 5.34 0.89 9.23
CA ARG A 83 6.36 -0.05 8.75
C ARG A 83 6.01 -0.49 7.34
N ILE A 84 7.01 -0.51 6.48
CA ILE A 84 6.88 -0.90 5.09
C ILE A 84 7.82 -2.06 4.85
N PHE A 85 7.27 -3.15 4.33
CA PHE A 85 8.01 -4.32 3.90
C PHE A 85 7.83 -4.42 2.39
N LEU A 86 8.94 -4.39 1.66
CA LEU A 86 8.95 -4.51 0.21
C LEU A 86 9.90 -5.64 -0.13
N ASP A 87 9.37 -6.64 -0.82
CA ASP A 87 10.23 -7.57 -1.53
C ASP A 87 10.82 -6.82 -2.71
N ARG A 88 12.15 -6.62 -2.68
CA ARG A 88 12.91 -5.97 -3.75
C ARG A 88 13.89 -6.91 -4.46
N ASP A 89 13.93 -8.19 -4.07
CA ASP A 89 14.90 -9.16 -4.58
C ASP A 89 14.30 -9.93 -5.76
N TYR A 90 14.53 -9.42 -6.97
CA TYR A 90 14.00 -9.98 -8.22
C TYR A 90 15.01 -10.83 -9.00
N GLU A 91 16.25 -10.96 -8.51
CA GLU A 91 17.25 -11.83 -9.16
C GLU A 91 16.90 -13.32 -9.08
N ALA A 92 15.93 -13.69 -8.26
CA ALA A 92 15.44 -15.05 -8.12
C ALA A 92 14.21 -15.30 -9.02
N HIS A 93 14.40 -15.15 -10.34
CA HIS A 93 13.38 -15.40 -11.37
C HIS A 93 12.73 -16.79 -11.27
N ASP A 94 13.36 -17.74 -10.57
CA ASP A 94 12.88 -19.12 -10.36
C ASP A 94 12.07 -19.33 -9.07
N THR A 95 11.75 -18.28 -8.30
CA THR A 95 11.05 -18.40 -6.99
C THR A 95 9.77 -17.58 -6.86
N PHE A 96 9.27 -16.99 -7.95
CA PHE A 96 7.96 -16.35 -7.93
C PHE A 96 6.85 -17.43 -7.80
N THR A 97 6.18 -17.50 -6.64
CA THR A 97 4.96 -18.28 -6.41
C THR A 97 3.71 -17.44 -6.63
#